data_AF-A0A7W7S6N9-F1
#
_entry.id   AF-A0A7W7S6N9-F1
#
_cell.length_a   1.000
_cell.length_b   1.000
_cell.length_c   1.000
_cell.angle_alpha   90.00
_cell.angle_beta   90.00
_cell.angle_gamma   90.00
#
_symmetry.space_group_name_H-M   'P 1'
#
loop_
_entity.id
_entity.type
_entity.pdbx_description
1 polymer ?
#
loop_
_entity_poly.entity_id
_entity_poly.type
_entity_poly.pdbx_seq_one_letter_code
_entity_poly.pdbx_strand_id
1 'polypeptide(L)'
;MPRSLPLTWALRAAALLAVAVTATACAKSVDPSARSDRQAWDAMYPAVLDAVQAVDPGIEPKESGGGHTACHPTDFIGDSMDESEVIGSASITLHASPSDQRSPAELAREVVTGMERKGWEGPGLDGISAVNGQVSVSLKMPGSGAATVSASHERPTEAPAFNRLTVSLSTECLRNSDWHG
;
A
#
# COMPACT_ATOMS: atom_id res chain seq x y z
N MET A 1 72.85 -4.83 -26.94
CA MET A 1 71.94 -5.29 -28.01
C MET A 1 71.31 -6.61 -27.56
N PRO A 2 70.04 -6.61 -27.09
CA PRO A 2 69.34 -7.82 -26.68
C PRO A 2 68.66 -8.49 -27.89
N ARG A 3 68.81 -9.81 -28.04
CA ARG A 3 68.14 -10.63 -29.06
C ARG A 3 67.11 -11.55 -28.42
N SER A 4 65.86 -11.27 -28.76
CA SER A 4 64.76 -12.17 -29.17
C SER A 4 64.41 -13.43 -28.36
N LEU A 5 63.18 -13.41 -27.83
CA LEU A 5 62.37 -14.57 -27.41
C LEU A 5 61.91 -15.41 -28.62
N PRO A 6 61.76 -16.73 -28.50
CA PRO A 6 60.89 -17.50 -29.38
C PRO A 6 59.53 -17.76 -28.73
N LEU A 7 58.51 -17.17 -29.35
CA LEU A 7 57.12 -17.66 -29.36
C LEU A 7 57.00 -18.86 -30.31
N THR A 8 55.91 -19.60 -30.17
CA THR A 8 55.51 -20.88 -30.84
C THR A 8 56.06 -22.09 -30.08
N TRP A 9 55.23 -22.96 -29.49
CA TRP A 9 54.26 -23.82 -30.16
C TRP A 9 52.92 -23.97 -29.42
N ALA A 10 51.84 -23.87 -30.19
CA ALA A 10 50.48 -24.18 -29.80
C ALA A 10 50.17 -25.68 -29.97
N LEU A 11 49.05 -26.10 -29.35
CA LEU A 11 48.21 -27.27 -29.61
C LEU A 11 48.59 -28.63 -29.00
N ARG A 12 47.78 -29.03 -28.00
CA ARG A 12 47.13 -30.35 -27.79
C ARG A 12 46.63 -30.39 -26.33
N ALA A 13 45.45 -30.85 -25.93
CA ALA A 13 44.21 -31.25 -26.56
C ALA A 13 43.18 -31.40 -25.40
N ALA A 14 41.90 -31.18 -25.71
CA ALA A 14 40.69 -31.70 -25.07
C ALA A 14 40.73 -32.32 -23.66
N ALA A 15 39.93 -31.77 -22.75
CA ALA A 15 39.15 -32.57 -21.80
C ALA A 15 37.79 -31.89 -21.58
N LEU A 16 36.81 -32.33 -22.37
CA LEU A 16 35.39 -32.20 -22.11
C LEU A 16 35.08 -32.98 -20.82
N LEU A 17 34.66 -32.30 -19.77
CA LEU A 17 33.83 -32.89 -18.73
C LEU A 17 32.73 -31.89 -18.40
N ALA A 18 31.61 -32.11 -19.10
CA ALA A 18 30.33 -31.52 -18.81
C ALA A 18 29.93 -31.90 -17.38
N VAL A 19 30.13 -30.98 -16.44
CA VAL A 19 29.31 -30.99 -15.23
C VAL A 19 28.03 -30.28 -15.63
N ALA A 20 27.04 -31.09 -16.01
CA ALA A 20 25.66 -30.67 -16.05
C ALA A 20 25.28 -30.24 -14.62
N VAL A 21 25.47 -28.96 -14.31
CA VAL A 21 24.80 -28.33 -13.19
C VAL A 21 23.33 -28.36 -13.57
N THR A 22 22.61 -29.35 -13.04
CA THR A 22 21.15 -29.30 -12.97
C THR A 22 20.83 -28.05 -12.15
N ALA A 23 20.63 -26.94 -12.85
CA ALA A 23 19.92 -25.80 -12.33
C ALA A 23 18.49 -26.28 -12.12
N THR A 24 18.25 -26.96 -10.99
CA THR A 24 16.95 -26.95 -10.37
C THR A 24 16.60 -25.48 -10.24
N ALA A 25 15.62 -25.06 -11.02
CA ALA A 25 14.94 -23.80 -10.84
C ALA A 25 14.34 -23.84 -9.42
N CYS A 26 15.15 -23.49 -8.42
CA CYS A 26 14.62 -22.92 -7.21
C CYS A 26 13.87 -21.71 -7.72
N ALA A 27 12.53 -21.77 -7.65
CA ALA A 27 11.69 -20.59 -7.72
C ALA A 27 12.43 -19.52 -6.93
N LYS A 28 12.81 -18.42 -7.59
CA LYS A 28 13.38 -17.28 -6.89
C LYS A 28 12.28 -16.86 -5.93
N SER A 29 12.38 -17.29 -4.68
CA SER A 29 11.67 -16.66 -3.58
C SER A 29 11.97 -15.18 -3.75
N VAL A 30 10.95 -14.41 -4.08
CA VAL A 30 11.08 -12.96 -4.00
C VAL A 30 11.46 -12.72 -2.55
N ASP A 31 12.67 -12.19 -2.32
CA ASP A 31 13.09 -11.88 -0.96
C ASP A 31 11.99 -10.97 -0.39
N PRO A 32 11.33 -11.38 0.70
CA PRO A 32 10.21 -10.62 1.22
C PRO A 32 10.70 -9.21 1.52
N SER A 33 9.86 -8.22 1.21
CA SER A 33 10.21 -6.83 1.48
C SER A 33 10.82 -6.65 2.88
N ALA A 34 11.86 -5.82 2.99
CA ALA A 34 12.59 -5.61 4.24
C ALA A 34 11.69 -5.03 5.37
N ARG A 35 10.53 -4.50 5.00
CA ARG A 35 9.53 -3.91 5.89
C ARG A 35 8.30 -4.82 5.96
N SER A 36 7.77 -5.05 7.16
CA SER A 36 6.55 -5.84 7.31
C SER A 36 5.28 -5.01 7.11
N ASP A 37 4.18 -5.70 6.82
CA ASP A 37 2.82 -5.17 6.82
C ASP A 37 2.50 -4.42 8.13
N ARG A 38 2.90 -4.97 9.28
CA ARG A 38 2.72 -4.34 10.59
C ARG A 38 3.45 -3.00 10.71
N GLN A 39 4.68 -2.93 10.23
CA GLN A 39 5.45 -1.68 10.22
C GLN A 39 4.86 -0.62 9.27
N ALA A 40 4.13 -1.04 8.24
CA ALA A 40 3.39 -0.12 7.38
C ALA A 40 2.11 0.37 8.08
N TRP A 41 1.38 -0.52 8.75
CA TRP A 41 0.20 -0.14 9.54
C TRP A 41 0.53 0.83 10.67
N ASP A 42 1.58 0.57 11.44
CA ASP A 42 2.02 1.46 12.52
C ASP A 42 2.39 2.86 12.01
N ALA A 43 2.84 2.98 10.76
CA ALA A 43 3.17 4.26 10.13
C ALA A 43 1.94 4.98 9.55
N MET A 44 1.00 4.23 8.95
CA MET A 44 -0.15 4.80 8.26
C MET A 44 -1.29 5.11 9.23
N TYR A 45 -1.64 4.16 10.09
CA TYR A 45 -2.90 4.15 10.81
C TYR A 45 -3.09 5.33 11.78
N PRO A 46 -2.12 5.64 12.67
CA PRO A 46 -2.30 6.73 13.62
C PRO A 46 -2.42 8.09 12.93
N ALA A 47 -1.67 8.32 11.86
CA ALA A 47 -1.71 9.57 11.11
C ALA A 47 -3.08 9.79 10.43
N VAL A 48 -3.70 8.73 9.93
CA VAL A 48 -5.01 8.80 9.30
C VAL A 48 -6.09 8.99 10.35
N LEU A 49 -6.05 8.24 11.44
CA LEU A 49 -7.01 8.36 12.53
C LEU A 49 -7.00 9.77 13.13
N ASP A 50 -5.81 10.32 13.42
CA ASP A 50 -5.64 11.71 13.87
C ASP A 50 -6.29 12.71 12.89
N ALA A 51 -6.04 12.53 11.59
CA ALA A 51 -6.55 13.44 10.56
C ALA A 51 -8.08 13.38 10.44
N VAL A 52 -8.68 12.20 10.58
CA VAL A 52 -10.14 12.03 10.56
C VAL A 52 -10.78 12.60 11.84
N GLN A 53 -10.20 12.31 13.01
CA GLN A 53 -10.71 12.83 14.29
C GLN A 53 -10.61 14.36 14.39
N ALA A 54 -9.61 14.97 13.76
CA ALA A 54 -9.47 16.42 13.74
C ALA A 54 -10.62 17.14 13.01
N VAL A 55 -11.31 16.46 12.10
CA VAL A 55 -12.43 17.04 11.35
C VAL A 55 -13.67 17.19 12.21
N ASP A 56 -13.97 16.20 13.07
CA ASP A 56 -15.09 16.26 14.00
C ASP A 56 -14.71 15.56 15.34
N PRO A 57 -14.10 16.31 16.29
CA PRO A 57 -13.62 15.72 17.55
C PRO A 57 -14.72 15.17 18.47
N GLY A 58 -15.97 15.54 18.21
CA GLY A 58 -17.13 15.06 18.98
C GLY A 58 -17.67 13.72 18.51
N ILE A 59 -17.15 13.19 17.40
CA ILE A 59 -17.64 11.96 16.77
C ILE A 59 -16.51 10.93 16.71
N GLU A 60 -16.79 9.74 17.24
CA GLU A 60 -15.88 8.62 17.14
C GLU A 60 -15.95 8.00 15.73
N PRO A 61 -14.84 7.97 14.98
CA PRO A 61 -14.81 7.31 13.68
C PRO A 61 -15.04 5.81 13.83
N LYS A 62 -15.76 5.22 12.87
CA LYS A 62 -15.97 3.78 12.79
C LYS A 62 -14.87 3.13 11.97
N GLU A 63 -14.15 2.22 12.59
CA GLU A 63 -13.19 1.36 11.93
C GLU A 63 -13.92 0.13 11.38
N SER A 64 -13.67 -0.21 10.12
CA SER A 64 -14.20 -1.43 9.51
C SER A 64 -13.23 -2.00 8.49
N GLY A 65 -13.33 -3.30 8.22
CA GLY A 65 -12.31 -4.02 7.48
C GLY A 65 -11.16 -4.46 8.41
N GLY A 66 -9.99 -4.76 7.83
CA GLY A 66 -8.91 -5.45 8.52
C GLY A 66 -8.79 -6.86 7.96
N GLY A 67 -8.10 -6.99 6.83
CA GLY A 67 -7.85 -8.27 6.19
C GLY A 67 -6.57 -8.25 5.38
N HIS A 68 -5.97 -9.42 5.23
CA HIS A 68 -4.79 -9.66 4.41
C HIS A 68 -5.18 -10.46 3.16
N THR A 69 -4.67 -10.03 2.02
CA THR A 69 -4.73 -10.78 0.77
C THR A 69 -3.32 -11.10 0.33
N ALA A 70 -3.04 -12.36 -0.01
CA ALA A 70 -1.73 -12.77 -0.54
C ALA A 70 -1.41 -12.02 -1.84
N CYS A 71 -0.16 -11.61 -2.00
CA CYS A 71 0.24 -10.80 -3.17
C CYS A 71 0.32 -11.60 -4.47
N HIS A 72 0.72 -12.86 -4.40
CA HIS A 72 1.06 -13.69 -5.56
C HIS A 72 0.18 -14.94 -5.63
N PRO A 73 -1.11 -14.82 -6.02
CA PRO A 73 -2.05 -15.95 -5.99
C PRO A 73 -1.83 -17.00 -7.11
N THR A 74 -0.72 -16.94 -7.85
CA THR A 74 -0.53 -17.70 -9.11
C THR A 74 0.20 -19.04 -8.99
N ASP A 75 0.45 -19.57 -7.79
CA ASP A 75 0.86 -20.97 -7.63
C ASP A 75 -0.35 -21.91 -7.76
N PHE A 76 -1.02 -21.86 -8.92
CA PHE A 76 -2.32 -22.48 -9.19
C PHE A 76 -2.26 -24.01 -9.45
N ILE A 77 -1.23 -24.70 -8.94
CA ILE A 77 -1.15 -26.17 -8.89
C ILE A 77 -0.61 -26.57 -7.52
N GLY A 78 -1.42 -26.42 -6.49
CA GLY A 78 -1.12 -26.80 -5.11
C GLY A 78 -1.74 -25.81 -4.13
N ASP A 79 -2.34 -26.30 -3.05
CA ASP A 79 -3.13 -25.53 -2.06
C ASP A 79 -2.30 -24.54 -1.18
N SER A 80 -1.27 -23.90 -1.75
CA SER A 80 -0.35 -23.02 -1.02
C SER A 80 -0.29 -21.67 -1.72
N MET A 81 -1.18 -20.75 -1.32
CA MET A 81 -0.93 -19.33 -1.57
C MET A 81 0.33 -18.96 -0.79
N ASP A 82 1.34 -18.39 -1.45
CA ASP A 82 2.50 -17.85 -0.74
C ASP A 82 2.05 -16.66 0.13
N GLU A 83 1.83 -16.94 1.42
CA GLU A 83 1.41 -15.96 2.42
C GLU A 83 2.59 -15.20 3.05
N SER A 84 3.81 -15.39 2.52
CA SER A 84 4.99 -14.66 3.01
C SER A 84 4.93 -13.16 2.75
N GLU A 85 4.11 -12.73 1.78
CA GLU A 85 3.80 -11.33 1.50
C GLU A 85 2.28 -11.10 1.37
N VAL A 86 1.80 -10.02 1.98
CA VAL A 86 0.37 -9.67 2.04
C VAL A 86 0.14 -8.20 1.75
N ILE A 87 -1.06 -7.91 1.24
CA ILE A 87 -1.66 -6.59 1.20
C ILE A 87 -2.69 -6.51 2.32
N GLY A 88 -2.44 -5.65 3.30
CA GLY A 88 -3.42 -5.29 4.31
C GLY A 88 -4.38 -4.24 3.80
N SER A 89 -5.65 -4.33 4.20
CA SER A 89 -6.62 -3.26 3.96
C SER A 89 -7.50 -2.97 5.18
N ALA A 90 -7.86 -1.69 5.36
CA ALA A 90 -8.75 -1.20 6.41
C ALA A 90 -9.49 0.04 5.92
N SER A 91 -10.59 0.41 6.59
CA SER A 91 -11.32 1.64 6.31
C SER A 91 -11.75 2.33 7.59
N ILE A 92 -11.59 3.65 7.62
CA ILE A 92 -12.06 4.52 8.71
C ILE A 92 -13.19 5.37 8.15
N THR A 93 -14.36 5.33 8.79
CA THR A 93 -15.54 6.07 8.35
C THR A 93 -16.00 7.05 9.41
N LEU A 94 -16.18 8.30 9.00
CA LEU A 94 -16.76 9.37 9.80
C LEU A 94 -18.13 9.74 9.23
N HIS A 95 -19.13 9.79 10.09
CA HIS A 95 -20.43 10.37 9.77
C HIS A 95 -20.45 11.75 10.40
N ALA A 96 -20.25 12.81 9.61
CA ALA A 96 -20.27 14.16 10.14
C ALA A 96 -21.62 14.48 10.77
N SER A 97 -21.63 15.31 11.82
CA SER A 97 -22.87 15.74 12.45
C SER A 97 -23.83 16.35 11.41
N PRO A 98 -25.16 16.11 11.49
CA PRO A 98 -26.13 16.81 10.64
C PRO A 98 -26.09 18.34 10.76
N SER A 99 -25.50 18.87 11.83
CA SER A 99 -25.30 20.31 12.00
C SER A 99 -24.08 20.85 11.23
N ASP A 100 -23.18 19.98 10.78
CA ASP A 100 -22.00 20.34 10.00
C ASP A 100 -22.44 20.85 8.61
N GLN A 101 -22.12 22.11 8.32
CA GLN A 101 -22.48 22.78 7.07
C GLN A 101 -21.39 22.68 5.99
N ARG A 102 -20.24 22.07 6.29
CA ARG A 102 -19.17 21.87 5.32
C ARG A 102 -19.65 20.96 4.19
N SER A 103 -19.18 21.24 2.98
CA SER A 103 -19.36 20.38 1.82
C SER A 103 -18.48 19.12 1.90
N PRO A 104 -18.80 18.04 1.17
CA PRO A 104 -17.91 16.88 1.05
C PRO A 104 -16.48 17.24 0.61
N ALA A 105 -16.31 18.26 -0.23
CA ALA A 105 -15.00 18.73 -0.68
C ALA A 105 -14.21 19.42 0.42
N GLU A 106 -14.87 20.19 1.29
CA GLU A 106 -14.21 20.81 2.44
C GLU A 106 -13.76 19.74 3.46
N LEU A 107 -14.62 18.77 3.76
CA LEU A 107 -14.26 17.65 4.66
C LEU A 107 -13.08 16.84 4.12
N ALA A 108 -13.13 16.46 2.84
CA ALA A 108 -12.02 15.74 2.20
C ALA A 108 -10.73 16.57 2.21
N ARG A 109 -10.81 17.88 1.95
CA ARG A 109 -9.65 18.78 1.97
C ARG A 109 -9.01 18.85 3.35
N GLU A 110 -9.79 18.92 4.41
CA GLU A 110 -9.26 18.94 5.78
C GLU A 110 -8.51 17.64 6.12
N VAL A 111 -9.09 16.48 5.81
CA VAL A 111 -8.44 15.18 6.02
C VAL A 111 -7.17 15.07 5.20
N VAL A 112 -7.23 15.37 3.89
CA VAL A 112 -6.06 15.32 3.00
C VAL A 112 -4.95 16.23 3.51
N THR A 113 -5.28 17.45 3.94
CA THR A 113 -4.29 18.39 4.52
C THR A 113 -3.68 17.84 5.82
N GLY A 114 -4.50 17.19 6.66
CA GLY A 114 -4.03 16.50 7.86
C GLY A 114 -3.02 15.39 7.54
N MET A 115 -3.35 14.56 6.54
CA MET A 115 -2.51 13.46 6.08
C MET A 115 -1.23 13.98 5.42
N GLU A 116 -1.30 14.98 4.54
CA GLU A 116 -0.11 15.56 3.87
C GLU A 116 0.88 16.13 4.89
N ARG A 117 0.40 16.81 5.96
CA ARG A 117 1.25 17.26 7.07
C ARG A 117 1.96 16.13 7.82
N LYS A 118 1.47 14.89 7.69
CA LYS A 118 2.04 13.68 8.31
C LYS A 118 2.87 12.87 7.31
N GLY A 119 3.23 13.44 6.16
CA GLY A 119 4.14 12.82 5.18
C GLY A 119 3.44 11.97 4.11
N TRP A 120 2.11 12.07 3.99
CA TRP A 120 1.42 11.53 2.83
C TRP A 120 1.62 12.42 1.60
N GLU A 121 1.81 11.79 0.45
CA GLU A 121 1.88 12.45 -0.86
C GLU A 121 0.47 12.47 -1.46
N GLY A 122 -0.14 13.66 -1.50
CA GLY A 122 -1.46 13.89 -2.07
C GLY A 122 -1.41 14.84 -3.28
N PRO A 123 -2.56 15.15 -3.88
CA PRO A 123 -2.65 16.05 -5.03
C PRO A 123 -2.54 17.53 -4.64
N GLY A 124 -2.38 17.87 -3.36
CA GLY A 124 -2.48 19.24 -2.86
C GLY A 124 -3.91 19.78 -2.87
N LEU A 125 -4.08 20.99 -2.33
CA LEU A 125 -5.41 21.60 -2.08
C LEU A 125 -6.24 21.82 -3.35
N ASP A 126 -5.57 22.10 -4.47
CA ASP A 126 -6.20 22.43 -5.76
C ASP A 126 -6.67 21.19 -6.53
N GLY A 127 -6.17 20.01 -6.16
CA GLY A 127 -6.55 18.74 -6.77
C GLY A 127 -7.82 18.11 -6.20
N ILE A 128 -8.48 18.77 -5.24
CA ILE A 128 -9.63 18.23 -4.51
C ILE A 128 -10.90 18.93 -4.98
N SER A 129 -11.69 18.23 -5.79
CA SER A 129 -12.95 18.72 -6.34
C SER A 129 -14.02 17.64 -6.32
N ALA A 130 -15.28 18.07 -6.19
CA ALA A 130 -16.41 17.16 -6.24
C ALA A 130 -16.83 16.90 -7.69
N VAL A 131 -17.04 15.62 -8.03
CA VAL A 131 -17.65 15.16 -9.28
C VAL A 131 -18.97 14.51 -8.90
N ASN A 132 -20.08 15.00 -9.44
CA ASN A 132 -21.45 14.53 -9.11
C ASN A 132 -21.76 14.55 -7.59
N GLY A 133 -21.23 15.52 -6.85
CA GLY A 133 -21.46 15.64 -5.40
C GLY A 133 -20.64 14.65 -4.55
N GLN A 134 -19.73 13.90 -5.17
CA GLN A 134 -18.80 12.99 -4.50
C GLN A 134 -17.37 13.47 -4.71
N VAL A 135 -16.53 13.27 -3.71
CA VAL A 135 -15.09 13.51 -3.75
C VAL A 135 -14.39 12.19 -3.56
N SER A 136 -13.33 11.95 -4.33
CA SER A 136 -12.43 10.81 -4.15
C SER A 136 -11.01 11.27 -4.46
N VAL A 137 -10.12 11.11 -3.49
CA VAL A 137 -8.73 11.57 -3.55
C VAL A 137 -7.82 10.44 -3.09
N SER A 138 -6.84 10.10 -3.92
CA SER A 138 -5.82 9.12 -3.57
C SER A 138 -4.57 9.80 -3.02
N LEU A 139 -3.99 9.21 -1.98
CA LEU A 139 -2.73 9.61 -1.39
C LEU A 139 -1.80 8.40 -1.28
N LYS A 140 -0.49 8.64 -1.30
CA LYS A 140 0.52 7.61 -1.11
C LYS A 140 1.35 7.89 0.14
N MET A 141 1.66 6.86 0.92
CA MET A 141 2.70 6.92 1.94
C MET A 141 3.92 6.13 1.44
N PRO A 142 5.04 6.80 1.12
CA PRO A 142 6.23 6.14 0.58
C PRO A 142 6.67 4.93 1.42
N GLY A 143 6.82 3.78 0.74
CA GLY A 143 7.26 2.53 1.35
C GLY A 143 6.33 1.98 2.43
N SER A 144 5.05 2.36 2.43
CA SER A 144 4.05 1.83 3.36
C SER A 144 2.76 1.42 2.63
N GLY A 145 2.18 2.31 1.82
CA GLY A 145 0.89 2.03 1.21
C GLY A 145 0.23 3.21 0.54
N ALA A 146 -1.08 3.07 0.31
CA ALA A 146 -1.94 4.06 -0.29
C ALA A 146 -3.20 4.27 0.55
N ALA A 147 -3.79 5.44 0.39
CA ALA A 147 -5.07 5.81 0.97
C ALA A 147 -5.98 6.36 -0.12
N THR A 148 -7.29 6.15 0.03
CA THR A 148 -8.32 6.85 -0.73
C THR A 148 -9.28 7.51 0.23
N VAL A 149 -9.30 8.85 0.21
CA VAL A 149 -10.24 9.68 0.95
C VAL A 149 -11.45 9.94 0.05
N SER A 150 -12.60 9.41 0.45
CA SER A 150 -13.87 9.64 -0.22
C SER A 150 -14.82 10.41 0.67
N ALA A 151 -15.56 11.37 0.12
CA ALA A 151 -16.61 12.07 0.83
C ALA A 151 -17.85 12.23 -0.05
N SER A 152 -19.03 12.00 0.54
CA SER A 152 -20.31 12.15 -0.14
C SER A 152 -21.37 12.73 0.79
N HIS A 153 -22.36 13.38 0.20
CA HIS A 153 -23.55 13.81 0.92
C HIS A 153 -24.60 12.70 0.88
N GLU A 154 -25.08 12.28 2.05
CA GLU A 154 -26.05 11.22 2.22
C GLU A 154 -27.42 11.80 2.58
N ARG A 155 -28.47 11.27 1.94
CA ARG A 155 -29.87 11.65 2.17
C ARG A 155 -30.70 10.40 2.47
N PRO A 156 -30.54 9.80 3.66
CA PRO A 156 -31.37 8.69 4.07
C PRO A 156 -32.84 9.11 4.18
N THR A 157 -33.76 8.17 3.95
CA THR A 157 -35.21 8.43 3.99
C THR A 157 -35.72 8.72 5.40
N GLU A 158 -35.08 8.15 6.42
CA GLU A 158 -35.56 8.14 7.81
C GLU A 158 -34.70 8.95 8.78
N ALA A 159 -33.69 9.67 8.29
CA ALA A 159 -32.78 10.46 9.14
C ALA A 159 -32.42 11.80 8.48
N PRO A 160 -31.94 12.78 9.25
CA PRO A 160 -31.38 14.00 8.68
C PRO A 160 -30.26 13.70 7.69
N ALA A 161 -30.15 14.52 6.65
CA ALA A 161 -29.03 14.44 5.73
C ALA A 161 -27.71 14.74 6.46
N PHE A 162 -26.64 14.07 6.04
CA PHE A 162 -25.32 14.22 6.64
C PHE A 162 -24.24 13.98 5.59
N ASN A 163 -23.00 14.38 5.86
CA ASN A 163 -21.88 14.02 5.02
C ASN A 163 -21.19 12.77 5.57
N ARG A 164 -20.94 11.78 4.71
CA ARG A 164 -20.11 10.64 5.01
C ARG A 164 -18.71 10.89 4.46
N LEU A 165 -17.69 10.66 5.29
CA LEU A 165 -16.30 10.62 4.88
C LEU A 165 -15.73 9.23 5.18
N THR A 166 -15.02 8.64 4.23
CA THR A 166 -14.39 7.33 4.35
C THR A 166 -12.95 7.44 3.89
N VAL A 167 -12.01 6.96 4.69
CA VAL A 167 -10.62 6.77 4.31
C VAL A 167 -10.35 5.28 4.20
N SER A 168 -10.15 4.78 2.99
CA SER A 168 -9.73 3.40 2.75
C SER A 168 -8.21 3.34 2.65
N LEU A 169 -7.59 2.43 3.40
CA LEU A 169 -6.15 2.23 3.49
C LEU A 169 -5.79 0.87 2.91
N SER A 170 -4.67 0.82 2.19
CA SER A 170 -4.07 -0.42 1.73
C SER A 170 -2.55 -0.35 1.86
N THR A 171 -1.92 -1.39 2.39
CA THR A 171 -0.45 -1.48 2.35
C THR A 171 0.05 -1.73 0.93
N GLU A 172 1.34 -1.52 0.69
CA GLU A 172 2.01 -2.19 -0.43
C GLU A 172 2.02 -3.71 -0.18
N CYS A 173 2.42 -4.49 -1.19
CA CYS A 173 2.73 -5.90 -0.96
C CYS A 173 3.95 -5.98 -0.04
N LEU A 174 3.73 -6.40 1.20
CA LEU A 174 4.75 -6.36 2.24
C LEU A 174 4.88 -7.70 2.95
N ARG A 175 6.03 -7.93 3.58
CA ARG A 175 6.28 -9.16 4.34
C ARG A 175 5.19 -9.34 5.39
N ASN A 176 4.56 -10.50 5.39
CA ASN A 176 3.59 -10.89 6.39
C ASN A 176 4.31 -11.10 7.74
N SER A 177 3.98 -10.27 8.72
CA SER A 177 4.56 -10.34 10.06
C SER A 177 4.12 -11.57 10.85
N ASP A 178 3.00 -12.19 10.48
CA ASP A 178 2.47 -13.39 11.12
C ASP A 178 2.95 -14.69 10.44
N TRP A 179 3.70 -14.58 9.34
CA TRP A 179 4.26 -15.74 8.64
C TRP A 179 5.51 -16.30 9.34
N HIS A 180 5.55 -17.62 9.55
CA HIS A 180 6.61 -18.31 10.29
C HIS A 180 7.39 -19.37 9.50
N GLY A 181 7.02 -19.63 8.23
CA GLY A 181 7.70 -20.60 7.36
C GLY A 181 7.11 -22.00 7.41
#